data_AF-A0A9D2NVD2-F1
#
_entry.id   AF-A0A9D2NVD2-F1
#
_cell.length_a   1.000
_cell.length_b   1.000
_cell.length_c   1.000
_cell.angle_alpha   90.00
_cell.angle_beta   90.00
_cell.angle_gamma   90.00
#
_symmetry.space_group_name_H-M   'P 1'
#
loop_
_entity.id
_entity.type
_entity.pdbx_description
1 polymer ?
#
loop_
_entity_poly.entity_id
_entity_poly.type
_entity_poly.pdbx_seq_one_letter_code
_entity_poly.pdbx_strand_id
1 'polypeptide(L)'
;MPELSYGSHMFQDLVEAGIFYCALWGDDRTAAWQESLFDGLPDLFPEICPESAELFSMIRVTEPENLWYWNNEQTGETLCGFLRKGK
;
A
#
# COMPACT_ATOMS: atom_id res chain seq x y z
N MET A 1 -19.02 -23.86 1.03
CA MET A 1 -19.67 -22.61 0.58
C MET A 1 -18.92 -21.48 1.27
N PRO A 2 -18.21 -20.59 0.57
CA PRO A 2 -17.51 -19.50 1.25
C PRO A 2 -18.57 -18.57 1.88
N GLU A 3 -18.45 -18.33 3.18
CA GLU A 3 -19.30 -17.39 3.92
C GLU A 3 -19.12 -15.97 3.35
N LEU A 4 -20.23 -15.22 3.27
CA LEU A 4 -20.33 -13.90 2.66
C LEU A 4 -19.49 -12.80 3.36
N SER A 5 -18.78 -13.15 4.44
CA SER A 5 -18.12 -12.20 5.36
C SER A 5 -16.59 -12.21 5.32
N TYR A 6 -15.93 -13.07 4.53
CA TYR A 6 -14.46 -13.17 4.54
C TYR A 6 -13.76 -11.82 4.28
N GLY A 7 -14.32 -10.99 3.40
CA GLY A 7 -13.79 -9.65 3.14
C GLY A 7 -13.87 -8.73 4.35
N SER A 8 -15.01 -8.69 5.05
CA SER A 8 -15.19 -7.84 6.22
C SER A 8 -14.26 -8.21 7.38
N HIS A 9 -14.01 -9.52 7.57
CA HIS A 9 -13.07 -10.00 8.59
C HIS A 9 -11.63 -9.56 8.29
N MET A 10 -11.18 -9.70 7.04
CA MET A 10 -9.85 -9.23 6.63
C MET A 10 -9.65 -7.74 6.92
N PHE A 11 -10.62 -6.88 6.59
CA PHE A 11 -10.50 -5.44 6.86
C PHE A 11 -10.50 -5.13 8.35
N GLN A 12 -11.27 -5.87 9.14
CA GLN A 12 -11.26 -5.72 10.60
C GLN A 12 -9.90 -6.09 11.18
N ASP A 13 -9.30 -7.19 10.74
CA ASP A 13 -7.96 -7.62 11.19
C ASP A 13 -6.90 -6.56 10.88
N LEU A 14 -6.96 -5.90 9.71
CA LEU A 14 -6.06 -4.79 9.37
C LEU A 14 -6.21 -3.61 10.34
N VAL A 15 -7.44 -3.21 10.65
CA VAL A 15 -7.73 -2.11 11.59
C VAL A 15 -7.23 -2.47 13.00
N GLU A 16 -7.49 -3.69 13.46
CA GLU A 16 -7.05 -4.18 14.77
C GLU A 16 -5.52 -4.27 14.88
N ALA A 17 -4.83 -4.59 13.79
CA ALA A 17 -3.37 -4.59 13.69
C ALA A 17 -2.76 -3.18 13.55
N GLY A 18 -3.58 -2.12 13.47
CA GLY A 18 -3.11 -0.76 13.24
C GLY A 18 -2.56 -0.52 11.83
N ILE A 19 -2.97 -1.34 10.85
CA ILE A 19 -2.54 -1.22 9.46
C ILE A 19 -3.49 -0.27 8.74
N PHE A 20 -2.94 0.82 8.22
CA PHE A 20 -3.66 1.72 7.32
C PHE A 20 -3.75 1.09 5.92
N TYR A 21 -4.94 1.07 5.33
CA TYR A 21 -5.17 0.61 3.96
C TYR A 21 -5.92 1.67 3.16
N CYS A 22 -5.59 1.81 1.89
CA CYS A 22 -6.30 2.69 0.97
C CYS A 22 -6.35 2.07 -0.43
N ALA A 23 -7.38 2.41 -1.19
CA ALA A 23 -7.43 2.14 -2.62
C ALA A 23 -6.85 3.36 -3.34
N LEU A 24 -5.92 3.11 -4.27
CA LEU A 24 -5.35 4.15 -5.12
C LEU A 24 -5.78 3.89 -6.57
N TRP A 25 -5.98 4.97 -7.34
CA TRP A 25 -6.41 4.87 -8.74
C TRP A 25 -5.31 5.41 -9.65
N GLY A 26 -4.82 4.60 -10.58
CA GLY A 26 -3.81 4.99 -11.56
C GLY A 26 -4.38 5.66 -12.82
N ASP A 27 -5.55 6.30 -12.72
CA ASP A 27 -6.28 6.89 -13.85
C ASP A 27 -6.47 8.42 -13.70
N ASP A 28 -7.30 9.01 -14.55
CA ASP A 28 -7.56 10.45 -14.64
C ASP A 28 -8.02 11.10 -13.32
N ARG A 29 -8.41 10.31 -12.30
CA ARG A 29 -8.75 10.80 -10.96
C ARG A 29 -7.52 11.21 -10.14
N THR A 30 -6.33 10.75 -10.53
CA THR A 30 -5.10 10.97 -9.77
C THR A 30 -4.24 12.02 -10.45
N ALA A 31 -4.06 13.15 -9.77
CA ALA A 31 -3.30 14.30 -10.28
C ALA A 31 -1.83 13.97 -10.61
N ALA A 32 -1.21 13.04 -9.86
CA ALA A 32 0.14 12.57 -10.11
C ALA A 32 0.28 11.10 -9.70
N TRP A 33 0.67 10.25 -10.64
CA TRP A 33 0.97 8.84 -10.41
C TRP A 33 2.47 8.60 -10.64
N GLN A 34 3.19 8.15 -9.63
CA GLN A 34 4.64 7.92 -9.68
C GLN A 34 5.00 6.57 -9.06
N GLU A 35 4.67 5.49 -9.76
CA GLU A 35 4.96 4.12 -9.32
C GLU A 35 6.47 3.88 -9.08
N SER A 36 7.32 4.57 -9.84
CA SER A 36 8.78 4.51 -9.73
C SER A 36 9.33 5.06 -8.40
N LEU A 37 8.50 5.64 -7.53
CA LEU A 37 8.91 6.03 -6.19
C LEU A 37 9.50 4.86 -5.39
N PHE A 38 9.05 3.64 -5.65
CA PHE A 38 9.51 2.44 -4.97
C PHE A 38 10.63 1.70 -5.73
N ASP A 39 11.11 2.26 -6.84
CA ASP A 39 12.16 1.62 -7.63
C ASP A 39 13.46 1.48 -6.83
N GLY A 40 14.07 0.29 -6.93
CA GLY A 40 15.32 -0.03 -6.24
C GLY A 40 15.16 -0.42 -4.77
N LEU A 41 13.95 -0.34 -4.20
CA LEU A 41 13.68 -0.94 -2.89
C LEU A 41 13.54 -2.46 -3.01
N PRO A 42 14.03 -3.24 -2.03
CA PRO A 42 13.86 -4.67 -2.03
C PRO A 42 12.36 -5.03 -1.90
N ASP A 43 11.96 -6.07 -2.62
CA ASP A 43 10.66 -6.71 -2.44
C ASP A 43 10.84 -7.87 -1.47
N LEU A 44 10.29 -7.70 -0.26
CA LEU A 44 10.37 -8.64 0.85
C LEU A 44 9.32 -9.76 0.75
N PHE A 45 8.38 -9.68 -0.21
CA PHE A 45 7.32 -10.67 -0.35
C PHE A 45 7.84 -12.12 -0.47
N PRO A 46 8.88 -12.43 -1.28
CA PRO A 46 9.40 -13.79 -1.40
C PRO A 46 9.99 -14.34 -0.10
N GLU A 47 10.49 -13.47 0.78
CA GLU A 47 11.06 -13.86 2.07
C GLU A 47 9.97 -14.13 3.11
N ILE A 48 8.89 -13.34 3.08
CA ILE A 48 7.77 -13.45 4.03
C ILE A 48 6.82 -14.59 3.64
N CYS A 49 6.55 -14.77 2.34
CA CYS A 49 5.61 -15.74 1.81
C CYS A 49 6.24 -16.62 0.71
N PRO A 50 7.29 -17.42 1.03
CA PRO A 50 8.03 -18.19 0.03
C PRO A 50 7.19 -19.25 -0.69
N GLU A 51 6.13 -19.75 -0.05
CA GLU A 51 5.24 -20.78 -0.60
C GLU A 51 4.21 -20.24 -1.60
N SER A 52 4.08 -18.91 -1.72
CA SER A 52 3.07 -18.25 -2.56
C SER A 52 3.69 -17.49 -3.74
N ALA A 53 4.69 -18.11 -4.38
CA ALA A 53 5.47 -17.51 -5.46
C ALA A 53 4.60 -17.07 -6.65
N GLU A 54 3.44 -17.69 -6.87
CA GLU A 54 2.47 -17.31 -7.89
C GLU A 54 1.86 -15.92 -7.68
N LEU A 55 1.84 -15.42 -6.44
CA LEU A 55 1.33 -14.09 -6.08
C LEU A 55 2.38 -12.99 -6.21
N PHE A 56 3.65 -13.34 -6.45
CA PHE A 56 4.76 -12.40 -6.49
C PHE A 56 4.57 -11.28 -7.52
N SER A 57 3.90 -11.55 -8.65
CA SER A 57 3.61 -10.51 -9.64
C SER A 57 2.47 -9.56 -9.25
N MET A 58 1.74 -9.86 -8.17
CA MET A 58 0.57 -9.09 -7.71
C MET A 58 0.83 -8.33 -6.42
N ILE A 59 1.72 -8.83 -5.57
CA ILE A 59 1.98 -8.28 -4.24
C ILE A 59 3.45 -7.89 -4.15
N ARG A 60 3.70 -6.64 -3.80
CA ARG A 60 5.01 -6.12 -3.41
C ARG A 60 4.98 -5.75 -1.93
N VAL A 61 5.99 -6.16 -1.17
CA VAL A 61 6.18 -5.74 0.22
C VAL A 61 7.52 -5.03 0.33
N THR A 62 7.54 -3.80 0.84
CA THR A 62 8.78 -3.02 0.95
C THR A 62 8.77 -2.14 2.18
N GLU A 63 9.96 -1.82 2.70
CA GLU A 63 10.16 -1.02 3.91
C GLU A 63 10.90 0.29 3.58
N PRO A 64 10.19 1.29 3.01
CA PRO A 64 10.80 2.56 2.62
C PRO A 64 11.08 3.45 3.82
N GLU A 65 12.29 4.03 3.88
CA GLU A 65 12.60 5.07 4.86
C GLU A 65 12.04 6.43 4.43
N ASN A 66 11.43 7.17 5.37
CA ASN A 66 10.88 8.52 5.14
C ASN A 66 9.77 8.59 4.08
N LEU A 67 9.02 7.50 3.86
CA LEU A 67 7.76 7.57 3.14
C LEU A 67 6.70 8.19 4.05
N TRP A 68 5.98 9.19 3.53
CA TRP A 68 4.89 9.85 4.22
C TRP A 68 3.61 9.65 3.44
N TYR A 69 2.54 9.37 4.18
CA TYR A 69 1.18 9.37 3.70
C TYR A 69 0.39 10.47 4.43
N TRP A 70 -0.35 11.26 3.67
CA TRP A 70 -1.24 12.29 4.18
C TRP A 70 -2.58 12.21 3.47
N ASN A 71 -3.66 12.27 4.23
CA ASN A 71 -5.01 12.25 3.72
C ASN A 71 -5.84 13.33 4.42
N ASN A 72 -6.58 14.10 3.61
CA ASN A 72 -7.55 15.07 4.08
C ASN A 72 -8.95 14.53 3.80
N GLU A 73 -9.58 13.99 4.83
CA GLU A 73 -10.92 13.38 4.74
C GLU A 73 -12.01 14.39 4.34
N GLN A 74 -11.83 15.68 4.63
CA GLN A 74 -12.82 16.72 4.33
C GLN A 74 -12.82 17.10 2.86
N THR A 75 -11.65 17.13 2.22
CA THR A 75 -11.50 17.48 0.80
C THR A 75 -11.36 16.27 -0.11
N GLY A 76 -11.06 15.10 0.44
CA GLY A 76 -10.72 13.88 -0.31
C GLY A 76 -9.30 13.89 -0.88
N GLU A 77 -8.46 14.87 -0.54
CA GLU A 77 -7.10 14.97 -1.04
C GLU A 77 -6.18 13.96 -0.37
N THR A 78 -5.32 13.31 -1.16
CA THR A 78 -4.34 12.34 -0.67
C THR A 78 -2.98 12.63 -1.28
N LEU A 79 -1.93 12.58 -0.46
CA LEU A 79 -0.55 12.71 -0.87
C LEU A 79 0.26 11.56 -0.27
N CYS A 80 1.09 10.94 -1.10
CA CYS A 80 2.04 9.91 -0.68
C CYS A 80 3.39 10.20 -1.35
N GLY A 81 4.48 10.15 -0.59
CA GLY A 81 5.80 10.36 -1.14
C GLY A 81 6.90 10.46 -0.09
N PHE A 82 8.15 10.52 -0.55
CA PHE A 82 9.30 10.62 0.33
C PHE A 82 9.54 12.06 0.79
N LEU A 83 9.65 12.25 2.10
CA LEU A 83 10.05 13.54 2.64
C LEU A 83 11.54 13.74 2.34
N ARG A 84 11.85 14.69 1.46
CA ARG A 84 13.25 15.11 1.27
C ARG A 84 13.72 15.78 2.55
N LYS A 85 14.72 15.20 3.22
CA LYS A 85 15.53 15.95 4.19
C LYS A 85 16.11 17.15 3.46
N GLY A 86 15.67 18.36 3.82
CA GLY A 86 16.19 19.59 3.26
C GLY A 86 17.69 19.71 3.47
N LYS A 87 18.37 20.36 2.52
CA LYS A 87 19.67 20.97 2.79
C LYS A 87 19.53 22.06 3.84
#